data_AF-A0A554JXI2-F1
#
_entry.id   AF-A0A554JXI2-F1
#
_cell.length_a   1.000
_cell.length_b   1.000
_cell.length_c   1.000
_cell.angle_alpha   90.00
_cell.angle_beta   90.00
_cell.angle_gamma   90.00
#
_symmetry.space_group_name_H-M   'P 1'
#
loop_
_entity.id
_entity.type
_entity.pdbx_description
1 polymer ?
#
loop_
_entity_poly.entity_id
_entity_poly.type
_entity_poly.pdbx_seq_one_letter_code
_entity_poly.pdbx_strand_id
1 'polypeptide(L)'
;MITKEQLVSELDSSFLKVALVDIQRALSENTNLAVFILGVCMIDALAGFYGGKEKLTNDGNADRFKNFARKYLTQYNADDLWEVRNGLLHSYAVEKYSFVNKKSHLHGTLTNGGKLINDENFYNDLKTAYENFKNDILATPEQNAIITNSKKRYSALKLMRIIVEIG
;
A
#
# COMPACT_ATOMS: atom_id res chain seq x y z
N MET A 1 -4.53 -25.72 -4.92
CA MET A 1 -4.70 -24.31 -5.33
C MET A 1 -5.23 -23.57 -4.11
N ILE A 2 -4.65 -22.42 -3.74
CA ILE A 2 -5.08 -21.66 -2.54
C ILE A 2 -6.53 -21.16 -2.70
N THR A 3 -7.36 -21.19 -1.66
CA THR A 3 -8.70 -20.58 -1.67
C THR A 3 -8.63 -19.05 -1.50
N LYS A 4 -9.76 -18.33 -1.63
CA LYS A 4 -9.80 -16.88 -1.42
C LYS A 4 -9.53 -16.52 0.05
N GLU A 5 -10.09 -17.31 0.96
CA GLU A 5 -9.95 -17.15 2.41
C GLU A 5 -8.50 -17.42 2.84
N GLN A 6 -7.89 -18.48 2.30
CA GLN A 6 -6.48 -18.77 2.53
C GLN A 6 -5.59 -17.65 1.96
N LEU A 7 -5.87 -17.17 0.74
CA LEU A 7 -5.13 -16.06 0.14
C LEU A 7 -5.21 -14.81 1.03
N VAL A 8 -6.40 -14.43 1.50
CA VAL A 8 -6.56 -13.28 2.41
C VAL A 8 -5.82 -13.51 3.73
N SER A 9 -5.85 -14.71 4.29
CA SER A 9 -5.10 -15.03 5.51
C SER A 9 -3.57 -14.85 5.35
N GLU A 10 -3.05 -15.21 4.17
CA GLU A 10 -1.64 -15.00 3.82
C GLU A 10 -1.30 -13.53 3.62
N LEU A 11 -2.19 -12.77 2.97
CA LEU A 11 -2.06 -11.32 2.83
C LEU A 11 -2.12 -10.63 4.19
N ASP A 12 -3.01 -11.04 5.10
CA ASP A 12 -3.13 -10.48 6.45
C ASP A 12 -1.84 -10.68 7.23
N SER A 13 -1.24 -11.86 7.09
CA SER A 13 0.04 -12.17 7.74
C SER A 13 1.20 -11.30 7.24
N SER A 14 1.16 -10.81 6.00
CA SER A 14 2.21 -9.96 5.42
C SER A 14 1.91 -8.47 5.61
N PHE A 15 0.68 -8.03 5.33
CA PHE A 15 0.34 -6.62 5.27
C PHE A 15 -0.19 -6.08 6.60
N LEU A 16 -1.03 -6.84 7.32
CA LEU A 16 -1.48 -6.40 8.64
C LEU A 16 -0.40 -6.60 9.71
N LYS A 17 0.25 -7.76 9.72
CA LYS A 17 1.18 -8.14 10.80
C LYS A 17 2.62 -7.69 10.60
N VAL A 18 3.01 -7.34 9.38
CA VAL A 18 4.37 -6.83 9.09
C VAL A 18 4.30 -5.39 8.61
N ALA A 19 3.79 -5.14 7.40
CA ALA A 19 3.85 -3.81 6.79
C ALA A 19 3.19 -2.71 7.65
N LEU A 20 1.93 -2.91 8.07
CA LEU A 20 1.24 -1.93 8.92
C LEU A 20 1.86 -1.82 10.32
N VAL A 21 2.40 -2.91 10.88
CA VAL A 21 3.11 -2.87 12.18
C VAL A 21 4.38 -2.03 12.08
N ASP A 22 5.16 -2.18 11.00
CA ASP A 22 6.37 -1.40 10.79
C ASP A 22 6.04 0.08 10.54
N ILE A 23 4.98 0.38 9.80
CA ILE A 23 4.48 1.76 9.63
C ILE A 23 4.02 2.34 10.98
N GLN A 24 3.31 1.55 11.79
CA GLN A 24 2.87 1.97 13.12
C GLN A 24 4.04 2.23 14.06
N ARG A 25 5.10 1.41 14.01
CA ARG A 25 6.35 1.65 14.75
C ARG A 25 6.99 2.95 14.32
N ALA A 26 7.12 3.19 13.01
CA ALA A 26 7.64 4.44 12.48
C ALA A 26 6.86 5.67 12.97
N LEU A 27 5.52 5.58 13.02
CA LEU A 27 4.66 6.61 13.62
C LEU A 27 5.00 6.83 15.10
N SER A 28 5.09 5.77 15.90
CA SER A 28 5.38 5.87 17.34
C SER A 28 6.75 6.50 17.64
N GLU A 29 7.72 6.27 16.77
CA GLU A 29 9.08 6.81 16.86
C GLU A 29 9.22 8.21 16.23
N ASN A 30 8.13 8.79 15.72
CA ASN A 30 8.11 10.09 15.02
C ASN A 30 9.05 10.14 13.79
N THR A 31 9.22 9.02 13.11
CA THR A 31 10.03 8.92 11.88
C THR A 31 9.16 9.15 10.64
N ASN A 32 8.68 10.40 10.48
CA ASN A 32 7.63 10.75 9.51
C ASN A 32 7.95 10.29 8.08
N LEU A 33 9.18 10.50 7.64
CA LEU A 33 9.59 10.10 6.29
C LEU A 33 9.53 8.59 6.09
N ALA A 34 9.85 7.81 7.12
CA ALA A 34 9.74 6.35 7.08
C ALA A 34 8.28 5.89 6.93
N VAL A 35 7.32 6.57 7.57
CA VAL A 35 5.88 6.30 7.39
C VAL A 35 5.48 6.41 5.92
N PHE A 36 5.93 7.47 5.23
CA PHE A 36 5.61 7.67 3.82
C PHE A 36 6.33 6.66 2.91
N ILE A 37 7.62 6.42 3.14
CA ILE A 37 8.40 5.43 2.37
C ILE A 37 7.80 4.03 2.51
N LEU A 38 7.56 3.57 3.73
CA LEU A 38 6.96 2.26 3.99
C LEU A 38 5.54 2.18 3.43
N GLY A 39 4.77 3.26 3.52
CA GLY A 39 3.44 3.35 2.95
C GLY A 39 3.43 3.21 1.42
N VAL A 40 4.29 3.92 0.69
CA VAL A 40 4.37 3.75 -0.78
C VAL A 40 4.89 2.37 -1.17
N CYS A 41 5.78 1.76 -0.38
CA CYS A 41 6.19 0.37 -0.57
C CYS A 41 5.03 -0.61 -0.41
N MET A 42 4.17 -0.39 0.60
CA MET A 42 2.97 -1.19 0.81
C MET A 42 2.00 -1.06 -0.37
N ILE A 43 1.79 0.15 -0.89
CA ILE A 43 0.94 0.37 -2.08
C ILE A 43 1.51 -0.36 -3.30
N ASP A 44 2.81 -0.25 -3.57
CA ASP A 44 3.48 -0.96 -4.68
C ASP A 44 3.28 -2.48 -4.58
N ALA A 45 3.41 -3.03 -3.37
CA ALA A 45 3.22 -4.46 -3.12
C ALA A 45 1.76 -4.88 -3.37
N LEU A 46 0.77 -4.16 -2.82
CA LEU A 46 -0.66 -4.42 -3.01
C LEU A 46 -1.10 -4.26 -4.47
N ALA A 47 -0.60 -3.23 -5.15
CA ALA A 47 -0.81 -3.03 -6.58
C ALA A 47 -0.28 -4.21 -7.41
N GLY A 48 0.82 -4.83 -6.96
CA GLY A 48 1.34 -6.07 -7.54
C GLY A 48 0.36 -7.24 -7.44
N PHE A 49 -0.35 -7.39 -6.32
CA PHE A 49 -1.40 -8.40 -6.14
C PHE A 49 -2.63 -8.07 -6.99
N TYR A 50 -3.10 -6.83 -6.93
CA TYR A 50 -4.23 -6.35 -7.72
C TYR A 50 -4.03 -6.54 -9.23
N GLY A 51 -2.83 -6.21 -9.74
CA GLY A 51 -2.49 -6.29 -11.16
C GLY A 51 -1.83 -7.59 -11.63
N GLY A 52 -1.62 -8.57 -10.74
CA GLY A 52 -1.13 -9.91 -11.10
C GLY A 52 0.32 -9.95 -11.57
N LYS A 53 1.18 -9.11 -10.99
CA LYS A 53 2.58 -8.98 -11.41
C LYS A 53 3.38 -10.24 -11.06
N GLU A 54 3.92 -10.97 -12.04
CA GLU A 54 4.64 -12.22 -11.73
C GLU A 54 6.12 -11.99 -11.37
N LYS A 55 6.77 -11.00 -11.97
CA LYS A 55 8.21 -10.75 -11.76
C LYS A 55 8.44 -9.54 -10.87
N LEU A 56 9.68 -9.35 -10.41
CA LEU A 56 10.11 -8.12 -9.76
C LEU A 56 10.54 -7.03 -10.78
N THR A 57 10.41 -7.28 -12.09
CA THR A 57 10.80 -6.35 -13.16
C THR A 57 9.98 -5.05 -13.17
N ASN A 58 10.44 -4.04 -13.90
CA ASN A 58 9.85 -2.69 -13.88
C ASN A 58 8.59 -2.52 -14.76
N ASP A 59 8.29 -3.47 -15.64
CA ASP A 59 7.26 -3.32 -16.68
C ASP A 59 5.85 -3.15 -16.10
N GLY A 60 5.18 -2.04 -16.44
CA GLY A 60 3.81 -1.73 -16.03
C GLY A 60 3.63 -1.43 -14.54
N ASN A 61 4.70 -1.10 -13.79
CA ASN A 61 4.60 -0.74 -12.37
C ASN A 61 3.71 0.49 -12.15
N ALA A 62 3.89 1.52 -12.98
CA ALA A 62 3.13 2.76 -12.88
C ALA A 62 1.62 2.51 -13.01
N ASP A 63 1.19 1.79 -14.05
CA ASP A 63 -0.24 1.58 -14.30
C ASP A 63 -0.90 0.75 -13.20
N ARG A 64 -0.24 -0.31 -12.72
CA ARG A 64 -0.76 -1.12 -11.61
C ARG A 64 -0.87 -0.30 -10.33
N PHE A 65 0.17 0.45 -9.99
CA PHE A 65 0.17 1.33 -8.83
C PHE A 65 -0.96 2.34 -8.92
N LYS A 66 -1.05 3.05 -10.04
CA LYS A 66 -2.06 4.09 -10.27
C LYS A 66 -3.47 3.51 -10.27
N ASN A 67 -3.70 2.35 -10.88
CA ASN A 67 -5.02 1.71 -10.89
C ASN A 67 -5.44 1.24 -9.48
N PHE A 68 -4.50 0.70 -8.70
CA PHE A 68 -4.76 0.38 -7.30
C PHE A 68 -5.11 1.64 -6.51
N ALA A 69 -4.30 2.69 -6.64
CA ALA A 69 -4.52 3.96 -5.93
C ALA A 69 -5.87 4.60 -6.32
N ARG A 70 -6.21 4.66 -7.61
CA ARG A 70 -7.51 5.17 -8.08
C ARG A 70 -8.69 4.43 -7.47
N LYS A 71 -8.54 3.12 -7.21
CA LYS A 71 -9.62 2.29 -6.67
C LYS A 71 -9.73 2.38 -5.14
N TYR A 72 -8.61 2.29 -4.43
CA TYR A 72 -8.63 2.09 -2.96
C TYR A 72 -8.12 3.30 -2.16
N LEU A 73 -7.56 4.31 -2.83
CA LEU A 73 -7.01 5.54 -2.24
C LEU A 73 -7.61 6.77 -2.96
N THR A 74 -8.93 6.82 -3.05
CA THR A 74 -9.69 7.79 -3.86
C THR A 74 -9.52 9.25 -3.42
N GLN A 75 -9.08 9.49 -2.19
CA GLN A 75 -8.73 10.81 -1.66
C GLN A 75 -7.39 11.33 -2.17
N TYR A 76 -6.59 10.48 -2.84
CA TYR A 76 -5.31 10.83 -3.45
C TYR A 76 -5.45 10.89 -4.98
N ASN A 77 -4.71 11.81 -5.61
CA ASN A 77 -4.51 11.74 -7.04
C ASN A 77 -3.46 10.66 -7.32
N ALA A 78 -3.82 9.65 -8.10
CA ALA A 78 -2.94 8.51 -8.34
C ALA A 78 -1.66 8.85 -9.12
N ASP A 79 -1.72 9.85 -10.00
CA ASP A 79 -0.57 10.32 -10.76
C ASP A 79 0.40 11.09 -9.85
N ASP A 80 -0.12 11.97 -9.00
CA ASP A 80 0.69 12.66 -7.98
C ASP A 80 1.31 11.67 -6.98
N LEU A 81 0.55 10.66 -6.53
CA LEU A 81 1.05 9.65 -5.60
C LEU A 81 2.15 8.76 -6.23
N TRP A 82 2.07 8.52 -7.53
CA TRP A 82 3.14 7.85 -8.29
C TRP A 82 4.41 8.71 -8.37
N GLU A 83 4.28 10.02 -8.58
CA GLU A 83 5.40 10.95 -8.53
C GLU A 83 6.04 10.99 -7.15
N VAL A 84 5.25 11.05 -6.07
CA VAL A 84 5.73 10.94 -4.68
C VAL A 84 6.52 9.67 -4.46
N ARG A 85 5.97 8.53 -4.88
CA ARG A 85 6.64 7.23 -4.78
C ARG A 85 8.01 7.27 -5.45
N ASN A 86 8.11 7.85 -6.65
CA ASN A 86 9.38 7.93 -7.36
C ASN A 86 10.35 8.90 -6.68
N GLY A 87 9.88 10.08 -6.29
CA GLY A 87 10.68 11.08 -5.62
C GLY A 87 11.23 10.58 -4.28
N LEU A 88 10.41 9.90 -3.47
CA LEU A 88 10.83 9.32 -2.20
C LEU A 88 11.86 8.20 -2.36
N LEU A 89 11.62 7.27 -3.29
CA LEU A 89 12.44 6.07 -3.41
C LEU A 89 13.75 6.30 -4.17
N HIS A 90 13.81 7.31 -5.04
CA HIS A 90 14.99 7.54 -5.89
C HIS A 90 15.76 8.81 -5.54
N SER A 91 15.11 9.81 -4.94
CA SER A 91 15.70 11.16 -4.79
C SER A 91 15.50 11.79 -3.42
N TYR A 92 14.78 11.15 -2.50
CA TYR A 92 14.36 11.75 -1.22
C TYR A 92 13.68 13.14 -1.39
N ALA A 93 12.90 13.31 -2.46
CA ALA A 93 12.28 14.59 -2.83
C ALA A 93 10.77 14.42 -3.10
N VAL A 94 9.96 15.43 -2.78
CA VAL A 94 8.51 15.45 -3.03
C VAL A 94 8.04 16.84 -3.43
N GLU A 95 7.25 16.95 -4.50
CA GLU A 95 6.79 18.24 -5.04
C GLU A 95 5.27 18.46 -4.94
N LYS A 96 4.46 17.40 -5.10
CA LYS A 96 2.98 17.50 -5.15
C LYS A 96 2.28 17.43 -3.80
N TYR A 97 3.00 16.92 -2.81
CA TYR A 97 2.51 16.75 -1.46
C TYR A 97 3.52 17.27 -0.46
N SER A 98 3.01 17.79 0.65
CA SER A 98 3.82 18.19 1.79
C SER A 98 3.42 17.37 2.99
N PHE A 99 4.39 16.77 3.66
CA PHE A 99 4.14 15.87 4.78
C PHE A 99 4.11 16.62 6.11
N VAL A 100 3.11 16.32 6.93
CA VAL A 100 2.94 16.93 8.24
C VAL A 100 2.70 15.87 9.32
N ASN A 101 3.26 16.08 10.51
CA ASN A 101 3.08 15.18 11.65
C ASN A 101 2.20 15.84 12.72
N LYS A 102 1.36 15.04 13.40
CA LYS A 102 0.47 15.47 14.51
C LYS A 102 -0.42 16.66 14.16
N LYS A 103 -0.76 16.81 12.89
CA LYS A 103 -1.63 17.86 12.36
C LYS A 103 -2.73 17.24 11.51
N SER A 104 -3.45 16.28 12.08
CA SER A 104 -4.52 15.54 11.40
C SER A 104 -5.59 16.46 10.79
N HIS A 105 -5.91 17.57 11.47
CA HIS A 105 -6.85 18.59 10.97
C HIS A 105 -6.40 19.30 9.67
N LEU A 106 -5.12 19.21 9.30
CA LEU A 106 -4.59 19.75 8.05
C LEU A 106 -4.54 18.71 6.91
N HIS A 107 -4.89 17.46 7.19
CA HIS A 107 -4.86 16.42 6.16
C HIS A 107 -5.79 16.78 5.00
N GLY A 108 -5.21 16.85 3.81
CA GLY A 108 -5.88 17.18 2.57
C GLY A 108 -6.01 18.66 2.25
N THR A 109 -5.54 19.57 3.12
CA THR A 109 -5.50 21.01 2.85
C THR A 109 -4.54 21.32 1.69
N LEU A 110 -4.95 22.19 0.77
CA LEU A 110 -4.10 22.68 -0.31
C LEU A 110 -3.22 23.84 0.18
N THR A 111 -1.97 23.83 -0.23
CA THR A 111 -0.99 24.89 0.04
C THR A 111 -0.21 25.21 -1.24
N ASN A 112 0.63 26.26 -1.21
CA ASN A 112 1.53 26.58 -2.32
C ASN A 112 2.50 25.41 -2.65
N GLY A 113 2.79 24.53 -1.68
CA GLY A 113 3.62 23.33 -1.84
C GLY A 113 2.82 22.04 -2.07
N GLY A 114 1.58 22.14 -2.55
CA GLY A 114 0.71 21.01 -2.82
C GLY A 114 -0.19 20.62 -1.65
N LYS A 115 -0.76 19.42 -1.72
CA LYS A 115 -1.73 18.92 -0.72
C LYS A 115 -0.99 18.43 0.53
N LEU A 116 -1.43 18.83 1.71
CA LEU A 116 -0.84 18.38 2.97
C LEU A 116 -1.30 16.96 3.27
N ILE A 117 -0.36 16.05 3.54
CA ILE A 117 -0.66 14.69 3.98
C ILE A 117 -0.15 14.51 5.39
N ASN A 118 -1.10 14.35 6.33
CA ASN A 118 -0.76 13.92 7.67
C ASN A 118 -0.45 12.42 7.73
N ASP A 119 0.59 12.07 8.49
CA ASP A 119 1.10 10.71 8.72
C ASP A 119 0.09 9.74 9.35
N GLU A 120 -0.62 10.14 10.41
CA GLU A 120 -1.63 9.31 11.06
C GLU A 120 -2.83 9.03 10.13
N ASN A 121 -3.28 10.06 9.41
CA ASN A 121 -4.31 9.90 8.39
C ASN A 121 -3.85 8.99 7.25
N PHE A 122 -2.64 9.17 6.74
CA PHE A 122 -2.09 8.33 5.67
C PHE A 122 -2.02 6.86 6.09
N TYR A 123 -1.59 6.57 7.32
CA TYR A 123 -1.62 5.21 7.88
C TYR A 123 -3.04 4.62 7.92
N ASN A 124 -4.01 5.39 8.40
CA ASN A 124 -5.41 4.95 8.45
C ASN A 124 -5.98 4.72 7.04
N ASP A 125 -5.58 5.53 6.07
CA ASP A 125 -5.97 5.39 4.67
C ASP A 125 -5.39 4.11 4.06
N LEU A 126 -4.13 3.78 4.34
CA LEU A 126 -3.49 2.52 3.91
C LEU A 126 -4.20 1.30 4.50
N LYS A 127 -4.52 1.36 5.79
CA LYS A 127 -5.28 0.31 6.47
C LYS A 127 -6.64 0.13 5.81
N THR A 128 -7.37 1.21 5.57
CA THR A 128 -8.69 1.19 4.92
C THR A 128 -8.60 0.66 3.48
N ALA A 129 -7.60 1.08 2.71
CA ALA A 129 -7.34 0.60 1.36
C ALA A 129 -7.12 -0.93 1.34
N TYR A 130 -6.34 -1.45 2.28
CA TYR A 130 -6.11 -2.87 2.42
C TYR A 130 -7.38 -3.65 2.81
N GLU A 131 -8.15 -3.15 3.79
CA GLU A 131 -9.43 -3.74 4.19
C GLU A 131 -10.42 -3.81 3.00
N ASN A 132 -10.51 -2.75 2.20
CA ASN A 132 -11.34 -2.74 1.00
C ASN A 132 -10.84 -3.72 -0.06
N PHE A 133 -9.51 -3.82 -0.26
CA PHE A 133 -8.93 -4.75 -1.21
C PHE A 133 -9.22 -6.22 -0.84
N LYS A 134 -9.07 -6.61 0.43
CA LYS A 134 -9.39 -7.98 0.85
C LYS A 134 -10.89 -8.27 0.79
N ASN A 135 -11.74 -7.29 1.10
CA ASN A 135 -13.19 -7.43 0.98
C ASN A 135 -13.59 -7.67 -0.48
N ASP A 136 -12.97 -6.96 -1.43
CA ASP A 136 -13.15 -7.22 -2.85
C ASP A 136 -12.71 -8.64 -3.22
N ILE A 137 -11.57 -9.13 -2.72
CA ILE A 137 -11.15 -10.53 -2.96
C ILE A 137 -12.23 -11.51 -2.47
N LEU A 138 -12.73 -11.34 -1.23
CA LEU A 138 -13.67 -12.28 -0.62
C LEU A 138 -15.05 -12.26 -1.31
N ALA A 139 -15.57 -11.07 -1.60
CA ALA A 139 -16.91 -10.89 -2.16
C ALA A 139 -17.02 -11.24 -3.66
N THR A 140 -15.89 -11.28 -4.36
CA THR A 140 -15.90 -11.42 -5.82
C THR A 140 -15.94 -12.90 -6.26
N PRO A 141 -16.60 -13.23 -7.39
CA PRO A 141 -16.54 -14.57 -7.98
C PRO A 141 -15.12 -15.00 -8.34
N GLU A 142 -14.84 -16.29 -8.19
CA GLU A 142 -13.52 -16.90 -8.34
C GLU A 142 -12.80 -16.54 -9.66
N GLN A 143 -13.56 -16.43 -10.75
CA GLN A 143 -13.05 -16.16 -12.10
C GLN A 143 -12.67 -14.69 -12.34
N ASN A 144 -12.92 -13.80 -11.38
CA ASN A 144 -12.60 -12.39 -11.54
C ASN A 144 -11.08 -12.16 -11.59
N ALA A 145 -10.70 -11.14 -12.35
CA ALA A 145 -9.32 -10.74 -12.55
C ALA A 145 -8.58 -10.47 -11.22
N ILE A 146 -9.21 -9.84 -10.21
CA ILE A 146 -8.56 -9.52 -8.93
C ILE A 146 -8.09 -10.78 -8.21
N ILE A 147 -8.93 -11.82 -8.15
CA ILE A 147 -8.60 -13.08 -7.48
C ILE A 147 -7.54 -13.83 -8.28
N THR A 148 -7.74 -13.94 -9.59
CA THR A 148 -6.78 -14.61 -10.49
C THR A 148 -5.40 -13.94 -10.41
N ASN A 149 -5.35 -12.62 -10.45
CA ASN A 149 -4.14 -11.81 -10.34
C ASN A 149 -3.46 -11.98 -8.97
N SER A 150 -4.24 -11.90 -7.90
CA SER A 150 -3.69 -12.03 -6.54
C SER A 150 -3.11 -13.43 -6.30
N LYS A 151 -3.77 -14.48 -6.80
CA LYS A 151 -3.24 -15.86 -6.75
C LYS A 151 -1.98 -16.05 -7.58
N LYS A 152 -1.92 -15.45 -8.77
CA LYS A 152 -0.71 -15.44 -9.61
C LYS A 152 0.46 -14.77 -8.88
N ARG A 153 0.23 -13.57 -8.33
CA ARG A 153 1.25 -12.84 -7.55
C ARG A 153 1.69 -13.64 -6.33
N TYR A 154 0.76 -14.22 -5.58
CA TYR A 154 1.05 -15.07 -4.43
C TYR A 154 1.93 -16.26 -4.81
N SER A 155 1.62 -16.94 -5.91
CA SER A 155 2.40 -18.10 -6.35
C SER A 155 3.81 -17.74 -6.82
N ALA A 156 3.98 -16.53 -7.36
CA ALA A 156 5.27 -16.03 -7.81
C ALA A 156 6.15 -15.47 -6.68
N LEU A 157 5.56 -15.12 -5.53
CA LEU A 157 6.28 -14.54 -4.40
C LEU A 157 6.35 -15.52 -3.22
N LYS A 158 7.51 -15.58 -2.57
CA LYS A 158 7.61 -16.09 -1.21
C LYS A 158 7.33 -14.93 -0.26
N LEU A 159 6.05 -14.67 0.03
CA LEU A 159 5.67 -13.61 0.97
C LEU A 159 6.40 -13.77 2.30
N MET A 160 6.83 -12.63 2.86
CA MET A 160 7.53 -12.62 4.14
C MET A 160 6.57 -13.05 5.24
N ARG A 161 7.01 -13.99 6.08
CA ARG A 161 6.26 -14.42 7.27
C ARG A 161 7.17 -14.26 8.48
N ILE A 162 6.64 -13.64 9.54
CA ILE A 162 7.29 -13.69 10.85
C ILE A 162 6.88 -15.02 11.48
N ILE A 163 7.84 -15.94 11.60
CA ILE A 163 7.67 -17.14 12.43
C ILE A 163 7.85 -16.67 13.86
N VAL A 164 6.76 -16.63 14.63
CA VAL A 164 6.86 -16.47 16.08
C VAL A 164 7.14 -17.87 16.62
N GLU A 165 8.40 -18.15 16.94
CA GLU A 165 8.71 -19.35 17.73
C GLU A 165 8.02 -19.18 19.08
N ILE A 166 7.10 -20.10 19.39
CA ILE A 166 6.46 -20.18 20.70
C ILE A 166 7.51 -20.80 21.62
N GLY A 167 8.23 -19.94 22.33
CA GLY A 167 9.07 -20.32 23.46
C GLY A 167 8.25 -20.58 24.70
#